data_AF-A0A934ESV4-F1
#
_entry.id   AF-A0A934ESV4-F1
#
_cell.length_a   1.000
_cell.length_b   1.000
_cell.length_c   1.000
_cell.angle_alpha   90.00
_cell.angle_beta   90.00
_cell.angle_gamma   90.00
#
_symmetry.space_group_name_H-M   'P 1'
#
loop_
_entity.id
_entity.type
_entity.pdbx_description
1 polymer ?
#
loop_
_entity_poly.entity_id
_entity_poly.type
_entity_poly.pdbx_seq_one_letter_code
_entity_poly.pdbx_strand_id
1 'polypeptide(L)'
;MNITIFLMCHTAKLDPYTEPGDDGIRDSSFVSQESDSAIMIWRNVQSDNEAWLKVCFHRRTGVLEKKIKFLKVDGLLKEAVCIP
;
A
#
# COMPACT_ATOMS: atom_id res chain seq x y z
N MET A 1 5.76 -17.47 -21.15
CA MET A 1 4.39 -17.15 -20.69
C MET A 1 4.51 -16.11 -19.59
N ASN A 2 3.80 -14.99 -19.68
CA ASN A 2 3.79 -13.96 -18.62
C ASN A 2 2.46 -14.06 -17.87
N ILE A 3 2.50 -14.53 -16.63
CA ILE A 3 1.34 -14.55 -15.73
C ILE A 3 1.53 -13.42 -14.74
N THR A 4 0.55 -12.53 -14.62
CA THR A 4 0.52 -11.53 -13.55
C THR A 4 -0.29 -12.08 -12.39
N ILE A 5 0.33 -12.14 -11.21
CA ILE A 5 -0.28 -12.64 -9.98
C ILE A 5 -0.50 -11.47 -9.03
N PHE A 6 -1.73 -11.32 -8.55
CA PHE A 6 -2.05 -10.40 -7.46
C PHE A 6 -2.22 -11.20 -6.17
N LEU A 7 -1.33 -10.99 -5.21
CA LEU A 7 -1.39 -11.61 -3.89
C LEU A 7 -1.82 -10.55 -2.87
N MET A 8 -2.91 -10.82 -2.15
CA MET A 8 -3.33 -10.02 -1.01
C MET A 8 -2.87 -10.70 0.27
N CYS A 9 -2.22 -9.94 1.15
CA CYS A 9 -1.76 -10.42 2.45
C CYS A 9 -2.10 -9.41 3.54
N HIS A 10 -2.18 -9.89 4.77
CA HIS A 10 -2.35 -9.04 5.95
C HIS A 10 -0.98 -8.66 6.53
N THR A 11 -0.93 -7.49 7.14
CA THR A 11 0.22 -7.09 7.96
C THR A 11 0.19 -7.82 9.31
N ALA A 12 1.31 -7.82 10.01
CA ALA A 12 1.33 -8.03 11.45
C ALA A 12 0.52 -6.93 12.17
N LYS A 13 0.37 -7.05 13.50
CA LYS A 13 -0.25 -6.00 14.29
C LYS A 13 0.66 -4.77 14.27
N LEU A 14 0.18 -3.69 13.66
CA LEU A 14 0.90 -2.43 13.52
C LEU A 14 0.34 -1.39 14.51
N ASP A 15 1.16 -0.38 14.80
CA ASP A 15 0.69 0.83 15.48
C ASP A 15 -0.15 1.66 14.49
N PRO A 16 -1.43 1.96 14.81
CA PRO A 16 -2.31 2.72 13.93
C PRO A 16 -1.85 4.16 13.65
N TYR A 17 -0.95 4.72 14.46
CA TYR A 17 -0.45 6.08 14.30
C TYR A 17 0.86 6.15 13.51
N THR A 18 1.41 4.99 13.12
CA THR A 18 2.72 4.90 12.48
C THR A 18 2.55 4.47 11.03
N GLU A 19 3.37 5.06 10.15
CA GLU A 19 3.38 4.66 8.75
C GLU A 19 3.88 3.22 8.61
N PRO A 20 3.15 2.34 7.94
CA PRO A 20 3.57 0.97 7.79
C PRO A 20 4.62 0.79 6.68
N GLY A 21 5.52 -0.16 6.88
CA GLY A 21 6.56 -0.58 5.93
C GLY A 21 6.32 -2.00 5.43
N ASP A 22 7.10 -2.41 4.42
CA ASP A 22 7.08 -3.77 3.86
C ASP A 22 7.62 -4.83 4.84
N ASP A 23 8.37 -4.42 5.87
CA ASP A 23 8.77 -5.23 7.02
C ASP A 23 7.56 -5.70 7.85
N GLY A 24 6.49 -4.90 7.88
CA GLY A 24 5.24 -5.19 8.55
C GLY A 24 4.35 -6.23 7.85
N ILE A 25 4.69 -6.64 6.63
CA ILE A 25 3.99 -7.73 5.92
C ILE A 25 4.25 -9.05 6.65
N ARG A 26 3.22 -9.88 6.86
CA ARG A 26 3.43 -11.22 7.43
C ARG A 26 4.32 -12.05 6.51
N ASP A 27 5.32 -12.70 7.10
CA ASP A 27 6.35 -13.45 6.38
C ASP A 27 7.03 -12.59 5.29
N SER A 28 7.31 -11.31 5.62
CA SER A 28 7.95 -10.34 4.74
C SER A 28 9.27 -10.83 4.15
N SER A 29 10.00 -11.68 4.88
CA SER A 29 11.23 -12.33 4.38
C SER A 29 10.99 -13.20 3.14
N PHE A 30 9.78 -13.70 2.91
CA PHE A 30 9.43 -14.46 1.72
C PHE A 30 8.57 -13.62 0.77
N VAL A 31 7.44 -13.11 1.26
CA VAL A 31 6.44 -12.41 0.41
C VAL A 31 7.03 -11.16 -0.22
N SER A 32 7.73 -10.31 0.56
CA SER A 32 8.30 -9.07 0.04
C SER A 32 9.53 -9.34 -0.85
N GLN A 33 10.32 -10.37 -0.55
CA GLN A 33 11.53 -10.70 -1.33
C GLN A 33 11.23 -11.38 -2.68
N GLU A 34 10.13 -12.12 -2.79
CA GLU A 34 9.75 -12.76 -4.05
C GLU A 34 8.80 -11.89 -4.90
N SER A 35 8.20 -10.85 -4.31
CA SER A 35 7.33 -9.94 -5.04
C SER A 35 8.12 -8.98 -5.92
N ASP A 36 7.62 -8.75 -7.14
CA ASP A 36 8.11 -7.67 -8.01
C ASP A 36 7.74 -6.28 -7.50
N SER A 37 6.63 -6.19 -6.77
CA SER A 37 6.08 -4.94 -6.24
C SER A 37 5.30 -5.19 -4.97
N ALA A 38 5.44 -4.29 -3.99
CA ALA A 38 4.63 -4.27 -2.79
C ALA A 38 3.87 -2.94 -2.72
N ILE A 39 2.54 -3.06 -2.62
CA ILE A 39 1.63 -1.93 -2.49
C ILE A 39 0.84 -2.13 -1.20
N MET A 40 0.82 -1.12 -0.36
CA MET A 40 0.14 -1.13 0.93
C MET A 40 -0.95 -0.07 0.97
N ILE A 41 -2.09 -0.42 1.56
CA ILE A 41 -3.21 0.50 1.78
C ILE A 41 -3.59 0.45 3.25
N TRP A 42 -3.72 1.61 3.88
CA TRP A 42 -4.22 1.75 5.25
C TRP A 42 -5.10 2.99 5.38
N ARG A 43 -5.97 2.98 6.39
CA ARG A 43 -6.87 4.11 6.67
C ARG A 43 -6.17 5.14 7.55
N ASN A 44 -6.47 6.41 7.32
CA ASN A 44 -6.08 7.46 8.26
C ASN A 44 -6.96 7.35 9.51
N VAL A 45 -6.36 7.15 10.69
CA VAL A 45 -7.14 7.06 11.94
C VAL A 45 -7.76 8.38 12.39
N GLN A 46 -7.32 9.50 11.82
CA GLN A 46 -7.85 10.83 12.11
C GLN A 46 -9.00 11.23 11.17
N SER A 47 -9.35 10.42 10.17
CA SER A 47 -10.39 10.74 9.20
C SER A 47 -11.11 9.50 8.69
N ASP A 48 -12.44 9.55 8.68
CA ASP A 48 -13.28 8.39 8.30
C ASP A 48 -13.20 8.04 6.80
N ASN A 49 -12.84 9.02 5.95
CA ASN A 49 -12.88 8.90 4.50
C ASN A 49 -11.49 8.95 3.86
N GLU A 50 -10.42 9.10 4.63
CA GLU A 50 -9.06 9.16 4.09
C GLU A 50 -8.34 7.83 4.23
N ALA A 51 -7.56 7.50 3.21
CA ALA A 51 -6.63 6.40 3.21
C ALA A 51 -5.34 6.82 2.53
N TRP A 52 -4.30 6.04 2.75
CA TRP A 52 -3.03 6.16 2.05
C TRP A 52 -2.81 4.89 1.26
N LEU A 53 -2.32 5.07 0.03
CA LEU A 53 -1.67 4.02 -0.74
C LEU A 53 -0.17 4.32 -0.74
N LYS A 54 0.63 3.30 -0.46
CA LYS A 54 2.09 3.36 -0.54
C LYS A 54 2.59 2.27 -1.47
N VAL A 55 3.41 2.67 -2.43
CA VAL A 55 4.26 1.75 -3.19
C VAL A 55 5.54 1.61 -2.39
N CYS A 56 5.68 0.54 -1.60
CA CYS A 56 6.89 0.31 -0.81
C CYS A 56 8.08 0.12 -1.76
N PHE A 57 7.89 -0.74 -2.77
CA PHE A 57 8.83 -0.89 -3.87
C PHE A 57 8.15 -1.34 -5.17
N HIS A 58 8.77 -1.01 -6.29
CA HIS A 58 8.43 -1.54 -7.61
C HIS A 58 9.73 -1.78 -8.40
N ARG A 59 10.20 -3.04 -8.43
CA ARG A 59 11.55 -3.42 -8.89
C ARG A 59 11.85 -2.99 -10.33
N ARG A 60 10.86 -3.11 -11.21
CA ARG A 60 11.02 -2.80 -12.64
C ARG A 60 11.21 -1.31 -12.94
N THR A 61 10.65 -0.41 -12.13
CA THR A 61 10.76 1.06 -12.34
C THR A 61 11.66 1.74 -11.31
N GLY A 62 12.01 1.05 -10.23
CA GLY A 62 12.78 1.61 -9.13
C GLY A 62 12.02 2.59 -8.25
N VAL A 63 10.68 2.67 -8.36
CA VAL A 63 9.88 3.51 -7.45
C VAL A 63 9.92 2.89 -6.06
N LEU A 64 10.32 3.69 -5.07
CA LEU A 64 10.41 3.31 -3.67
C LEU A 64 9.64 4.32 -2.82
N GLU A 65 8.95 3.85 -1.78
CA GLU A 65 8.30 4.66 -0.75
C GLU A 65 7.34 5.76 -1.29
N LYS A 66 6.74 5.56 -2.46
CA LYS A 66 5.83 6.55 -3.07
C LYS A 66 4.46 6.49 -2.40
N LYS A 67 4.04 7.60 -1.79
CA LYS A 67 2.72 7.75 -1.16
C LYS A 67 1.73 8.50 -2.05
N ILE A 68 0.49 8.02 -2.04
CA ILE A 68 -0.65 8.59 -2.76
C ILE A 68 -1.81 8.67 -1.77
N LYS A 69 -2.39 9.87 -1.61
CA LYS A 69 -3.53 10.07 -0.71
C LYS A 69 -4.81 9.66 -1.43
N PHE A 70 -5.63 8.86 -0.76
CA PHE A 70 -6.91 8.37 -1.28
C PHE A 70 -8.08 8.91 -0.44
N LEU A 71 -9.21 9.11 -1.11
CA LEU A 71 -10.50 9.46 -0.53
C LEU A 71 -11.52 8.36 -0.83
N LYS A 72 -12.32 7.99 0.17
CA LYS A 72 -13.45 7.09 0.00
C LYS A 72 -14.64 7.89 -0.54
N VAL A 73 -15.02 7.63 -1.79
CA VAL A 73 -16.12 8.29 -2.49
C VAL A 73 -17.01 7.20 -3.08
N ASP A 74 -18.30 7.21 -2.74
CA ASP A 74 -19.29 6.22 -3.18
C ASP A 74 -18.89 4.76 -2.86
N GLY A 75 -18.25 4.55 -1.71
CA GLY A 75 -17.79 3.23 -1.29
C GLY A 75 -16.48 2.75 -1.91
N LEU A 76 -15.88 3.52 -2.84
CA LEU A 76 -14.63 3.20 -3.52
C LEU A 76 -13.51 4.15 -3.10
N LEU A 77 -12.26 3.68 -3.12
CA LEU A 77 -11.08 4.54 -2.93
C LEU A 77 -10.73 5.21 -4.26
N LYS A 78 -10.69 6.53 -4.27
CA LYS A 78 -10.29 7.37 -5.40
C LYS A 78 -9.03 8.15 -5.02
N GLU A 79 -8.13 8.35 -5.98
CA GLU A 79 -6.98 9.23 -5.76
C GLU A 79 -7.45 10.65 -5.45
N ALA A 80 -6.88 11.25 -4.39
CA ALA A 80 -7.09 12.65 -4.07
C ALA A 80 -6.29 13.48 -5.08
N VAL A 81 -6.79 13.54 -6.33
CA VAL A 81 -6.24 14.44 -7.33
C VAL A 81 -6.48 15.85 -6.80
N CYS A 82 -5.42 16.62 -6.58
CA CYS A 82 -5.56 18.07 -6.48
C CYS A 82 -6.24 18.53 -7.78
N ILE A 83 -7.52 18.87 -7.70
CA ILE A 83 -8.13 19.71 -8.72
C ILE A 83 -7.29 21.01 -8.67
N PRO A 84 -6.62 21.40 -9.76
CA PRO A 84 -5.85 22.64 -9.79
C PRO A 84 -6.72 23.86 -9.47
#